data_AF-A0A645IQA4-F1
#
_entry.id   AF-A0A645IQA4-F1
#
_cell.length_a   1.000
_cell.length_b   1.000
_cell.length_c   1.000
_cell.angle_alpha   90.00
_cell.angle_beta   90.00
_cell.angle_gamma   90.00
#
_symmetry.space_group_name_H-M   'P 1'
#
loop_
_entity.id
_entity.type
_entity.pdbx_description
1 polymer ?
#
loop_
_entity_poly.entity_id
_entity_poly.type
_entity_poly.pdbx_seq_one_letter_code
_entity_poly.pdbx_strand_id
1 'polypeptide(L)'
;MARNYYSSLNREIEIIKLNGSIELAPILGLSDVIVDLVESGKTAKENNLKVYRKITDISARLIANKSSFKFKNELIKDITDRLTEVLQDD
;
A
#
# COMPACT_ATOMS: atom_id res chain seq x y z
N MET A 1 -7.18 5.41 3.37
CA MET A 1 -7.52 4.39 2.33
C MET A 1 -8.76 3.59 2.70
N ALA A 2 -8.74 2.76 3.76
CA ALA A 2 -9.89 1.93 4.15
C ALA A 2 -11.21 2.71 4.32
N ARG A 3 -11.20 3.84 5.06
CA ARG A 3 -12.36 4.72 5.22
C ARG A 3 -12.98 5.15 3.88
N ASN A 4 -12.13 5.62 2.96
CA ASN A 4 -12.58 6.12 1.65
C ASN A 4 -13.14 4.98 0.79
N TYR A 5 -12.52 3.80 0.83
CA TYR A 5 -13.00 2.63 0.08
C TYR A 5 -14.37 2.16 0.59
N TYR A 6 -14.61 2.08 1.90
CA TYR A 6 -15.92 1.67 2.40
C TYR A 6 -16.98 2.76 2.26
N SER A 7 -16.58 4.04 2.38
CA SER A 7 -17.48 5.16 2.09
C SER A 7 -17.95 5.18 0.64
N SER A 8 -17.11 4.85 -0.34
CA SER A 8 -17.54 4.74 -1.74
C SER A 8 -18.50 3.57 -2.01
N LEU A 9 -18.59 2.61 -1.07
CA LEU A 9 -19.57 1.52 -1.08
C LEU A 9 -20.82 1.82 -0.25
N ASN A 10 -20.98 3.06 0.26
CA ASN A 10 -22.05 3.44 1.19
C ASN A 10 -22.13 2.50 2.41
N ARG A 11 -20.97 2.07 2.92
CA ARG A 11 -20.89 1.17 4.07
C ARG A 11 -20.22 1.88 5.25
N GLU A 12 -20.96 1.98 6.34
CA GLU A 12 -20.43 2.45 7.62
C GLU A 12 -19.51 1.38 8.22
N ILE A 13 -18.39 1.83 8.78
CA ILE A 13 -17.38 0.97 9.39
C ILE A 13 -16.79 1.62 10.64
N GLU A 14 -16.38 0.79 11.59
CA GLU A 14 -15.44 1.16 12.64
C GLU A 14 -14.02 0.83 12.18
N ILE A 15 -13.05 1.72 12.43
CA ILE A 15 -11.65 1.48 12.09
C ILE A 15 -10.85 1.27 13.36
N ILE A 16 -10.32 0.06 13.51
CA ILE A 16 -9.37 -0.30 14.56
C ILE A 16 -7.98 -0.22 13.94
N LYS A 17 -7.14 0.69 14.46
CA LYS A 17 -5.76 0.84 13.98
C LYS A 17 -4.84 -0.11 14.73
N LEU A 18 -4.17 -0.98 13.99
CA LEU A 18 -3.16 -1.90 14.51
C LEU A 18 -1.79 -1.54 13.92
N ASN A 19 -0.74 -1.70 14.71
CA ASN A 19 0.64 -1.39 14.30
C ASN A 19 1.45 -2.63 13.90
N GLY A 20 0.88 -3.84 14.05
CA GLY A 20 1.52 -5.11 13.73
C GLY A 20 0.58 -6.28 14.03
N SER A 21 0.93 -7.47 13.52
CA SER A 21 0.15 -8.72 13.66
C SER A 21 -1.32 -8.53 13.30
N ILE A 22 -1.56 -7.85 12.17
CA ILE A 22 -2.90 -7.44 11.74
C ILE A 22 -3.78 -8.66 11.48
N GLU A 23 -3.17 -9.77 11.07
CA GLU A 23 -3.79 -11.06 10.81
C GLU A 23 -4.42 -11.70 12.05
N LEU A 24 -4.00 -11.31 13.26
CA LEU A 24 -4.61 -11.77 14.50
C LEU A 24 -5.97 -11.15 14.75
N ALA A 25 -6.28 -9.97 14.18
CA ALA A 25 -7.52 -9.27 14.48
C ALA A 25 -8.77 -10.08 14.10
N PRO A 26 -8.86 -10.70 12.91
CA PRO A 26 -9.97 -11.61 12.61
C PRO A 26 -9.97 -12.88 13.45
N ILE A 27 -8.79 -13.45 13.73
CA ILE A 27 -8.66 -14.70 14.51
C ILE A 27 -9.19 -14.52 15.94
N LEU A 28 -8.93 -13.36 16.54
CA LEU A 28 -9.38 -13.02 17.89
C LEU A 28 -10.79 -12.41 17.93
N GLY A 29 -11.46 -12.27 16.78
CA GLY A 29 -12.80 -11.67 16.69
C GLY A 29 -12.82 -10.16 16.91
N LEU A 30 -11.68 -9.48 16.78
CA LEU A 30 -11.58 -8.02 16.90
C LEU A 30 -12.09 -7.30 15.64
N SER A 31 -12.00 -7.94 14.47
CA SER A 31 -12.53 -7.38 13.22
C SER A 31 -13.06 -8.45 12.28
N ASP A 32 -14.05 -8.11 11.44
CA ASP A 32 -14.55 -9.03 10.41
C ASP A 32 -13.56 -9.21 9.25
N VAL A 33 -12.80 -8.16 8.96
CA VAL A 33 -11.88 -8.06 7.82
C VAL A 33 -10.67 -7.21 8.20
N ILE A 34 -9.60 -7.35 7.42
CA ILE A 34 -8.43 -6.47 7.48
C ILE A 34 -8.21 -5.81 6.13
N VAL A 35 -7.58 -4.63 6.14
CA VAL A 35 -7.09 -3.95 4.95
C VAL A 35 -5.59 -3.84 5.08
N ASP A 36 -4.88 -4.60 4.26
CA ASP A 36 -3.42 -4.69 4.32
C ASP A 36 -2.80 -4.82 2.91
N LEU A 37 -1.50 -4.60 2.81
CA LEU A 37 -0.73 -4.82 1.61
C LEU A 37 -0.48 -6.31 1.41
N VAL A 38 -0.80 -6.81 0.22
CA VAL A 38 -0.57 -8.21 -0.15
C VAL A 38 0.04 -8.26 -1.54
N GLU A 39 0.99 -9.18 -1.73
CA GLU A 39 1.62 -9.42 -3.03
C GLU A 39 0.89 -10.55 -3.77
N SER A 40 1.33 -11.80 -3.61
CA SER A 40 0.69 -12.99 -4.21
C SER A 40 -0.50 -13.53 -3.42
N GLY A 41 -0.76 -12.98 -2.23
CA GLY A 41 -1.75 -13.48 -1.28
C GLY A 41 -1.32 -14.75 -0.52
N LYS A 42 -0.06 -15.21 -0.70
CA LYS A 42 0.47 -16.39 0.01
C LYS A 42 0.46 -16.21 1.54
N THR A 43 0.96 -15.08 2.04
CA THR A 43 0.98 -14.76 3.48
C THR A 43 -0.41 -14.73 4.10
N ALA A 44 -1.40 -14.21 3.36
CA ALA A 44 -2.80 -14.21 3.82
C ALA A 44 -3.29 -15.66 4.00
N LYS A 45 -3.01 -16.55 3.03
CA LYS A 45 -3.39 -17.97 3.14
C LYS A 45 -2.72 -18.69 4.30
N GLU A 46 -1.45 -18.41 4.57
CA GLU A 46 -0.71 -18.98 5.71
C GLU A 46 -1.35 -18.59 7.06
N ASN A 47 -2.06 -17.45 7.11
CA ASN A 47 -2.81 -16.99 8.28
C ASN A 47 -4.30 -17.35 8.23
N ASN A 48 -4.71 -18.31 7.39
CA ASN A 48 -6.11 -18.70 7.17
C ASN A 48 -7.00 -17.55 6.68
N LEU A 49 -6.42 -16.55 6.03
CA LEU A 49 -7.12 -15.45 5.39
C LEU A 49 -7.22 -15.69 3.88
N LYS A 50 -8.20 -15.06 3.26
CA LYS A 50 -8.33 -15.02 1.80
C LYS A 50 -8.40 -13.57 1.33
N VAL A 51 -7.76 -13.29 0.20
CA VAL A 51 -7.93 -11.99 -0.46
C VAL A 51 -9.37 -11.88 -0.94
N TYR A 52 -10.17 -11.05 -0.28
CA TYR A 52 -11.58 -10.88 -0.58
C TYR A 52 -11.81 -9.90 -1.73
N ARG A 53 -11.13 -8.74 -1.70
CA ARG A 53 -11.16 -7.77 -2.80
C ARG A 53 -9.87 -6.97 -2.84
N LYS A 54 -9.38 -6.72 -4.05
CA LYS A 54 -8.31 -5.74 -4.31
C LYS A 54 -8.89 -4.33 -4.26
N ILE A 55 -8.28 -3.44 -3.48
CA ILE A 55 -8.73 -2.05 -3.32
C ILE A 55 -8.02 -1.12 -4.29
N THR A 56 -6.68 -1.21 -4.37
CA THR A 56 -5.86 -0.39 -5.27
C THR A 56 -4.61 -1.15 -5.65
N ASP A 57 -4.07 -0.80 -6.81
CA ASP A 57 -2.68 -1.07 -7.14
C ASP A 57 -1.75 -0.12 -6.41
N ILE A 58 -0.58 -0.62 -6.03
CA ILE A 58 0.49 0.17 -5.42
C ILE A 58 1.78 -0.03 -6.19
N SER A 59 2.66 0.96 -6.12
CA SER A 59 4.01 0.91 -6.69
C SER A 59 4.93 1.76 -5.83
N ALA A 60 6.22 1.41 -5.82
CA ALA A 60 7.24 2.30 -5.30
C ALA A 60 7.30 3.56 -6.17
N ARG A 61 7.51 4.72 -5.53
CA ARG A 61 7.63 6.01 -6.20
C ARG A 61 8.90 6.72 -5.76
N LEU A 62 9.64 7.28 -6.72
CA LEU A 62 10.69 8.24 -6.42
C LEU A 62 10.05 9.59 -6.04
N ILE A 63 10.33 10.06 -4.83
CA ILE A 63 9.77 11.32 -4.31
C ILE A 63 10.92 12.26 -3.99
N ALA A 64 10.90 13.46 -4.59
CA ALA A 64 11.85 14.52 -4.31
C ALA A 64 11.22 15.61 -3.44
N ASN A 65 11.96 16.10 -2.44
CA ASN A 65 11.57 17.31 -1.72
C ASN A 65 11.51 18.51 -2.69
N LYS A 66 10.48 19.35 -2.59
CA LYS A 66 10.27 20.49 -3.50
C LYS A 66 11.44 21.48 -3.54
N SER A 67 12.01 21.81 -2.38
CA SER A 67 13.15 22.72 -2.30
C SER A 67 14.40 22.08 -2.90
N SER A 68 14.69 20.83 -2.55
CA SER A 68 15.79 20.09 -3.16
C SER A 68 15.62 19.95 -4.67
N PHE A 69 14.41 19.70 -5.17
CA PHE A 69 14.12 19.64 -6.60
C PHE A 69 14.41 20.96 -7.31
N LYS A 70 14.12 22.09 -6.67
CA LYS A 70 14.39 23.43 -7.23
C LYS A 70 15.88 23.73 -7.30
N PHE A 71 16.63 23.40 -6.25
CA PHE A 71 18.05 23.80 -6.14
C PHE A 71 19.04 22.72 -6.61
N LYS A 72 18.62 21.46 -6.68
CA LYS A 72 19.42 20.29 -7.11
C LYS A 72 18.77 19.58 -8.30
N ASN A 73 18.17 20.37 -9.19
CA ASN A 73 17.37 19.83 -10.29
C ASN A 73 18.16 18.86 -11.16
N GLU A 74 19.38 19.23 -11.56
CA GLU A 74 20.24 18.41 -12.41
C GLU A 74 20.55 17.06 -11.77
N LEU A 75 20.94 17.03 -10.50
CA LEU A 75 21.23 15.80 -9.77
C LEU A 75 19.98 14.91 -9.65
N ILE A 76 18.83 15.48 -9.34
CA ILE A 76 17.58 14.71 -9.20
C ILE A 76 17.13 14.19 -10.58
N LYS A 77 17.33 14.98 -11.64
CA LYS A 77 17.06 14.54 -13.00
C LYS A 77 17.97 13.38 -13.41
N ASP A 78 19.27 13.45 -13.12
CA ASP A 78 20.21 12.35 -13.36
C ASP A 78 19.77 11.06 -12.67
N ILE A 79 19.40 11.12 -11.38
CA ILE A 79 18.87 9.96 -10.65
C ILE A 79 17.58 9.43 -11.30
N THR A 80 16.70 10.33 -11.74
CA THR A 80 15.42 9.95 -12.38
C THR A 80 15.66 9.27 -13.72
N ASP A 81 16.56 9.82 -14.54
CA ASP A 81 16.88 9.30 -15.87
C ASP A 81 17.52 7.90 -15.75
N ARG A 82 18.49 7.75 -14.84
CA ARG A 82 19.14 6.45 -14.56
C ARG A 82 18.18 5.39 -14.01
N LEU A 83 17.26 5.78 -13.13
CA LEU A 83 16.23 4.85 -12.66
C LEU A 83 15.26 4.48 -13.79
N THR A 84 14.92 5.42 -14.67
CA THR A 84 14.02 5.17 -15.79
C THR A 84 14.65 4.22 -16.81
N GLU A 85 15.94 4.36 -17.10
CA GLU A 85 16.68 3.47 -18.00
C GLU A 85 16.63 2.01 -17.53
N VAL A 86 16.87 1.76 -16.24
CA VAL A 86 16.82 0.39 -15.67
C VAL A 86 15.39 -0.17 -15.62
N LEU A 87 14.37 0.70 -15.58
CA LEU A 87 12.97 0.29 -15.53
C LEU A 87 12.34 0.06 -16.92
N GLN A 88 13.02 0.42 -18.03
CA GLN A 88 12.49 0.23 -19.39
C GLN A 88 12.71 -1.19 -19.96
N ASP A 89 13.37 -2.08 -19.22
CA ASP A 89 13.67 -3.46 -19.63
C ASP A 89 12.63 -4.53 -19.17
N ASP A 90 11.42 -4.12 -18.74
CA ASP A 90 10.29 -5.03 -18.41
C ASP A 90 8.99 -4.69 -19.17
#